data_AF-A0A2E8QI25-F1
#
_entry.id   AF-A0A2E8QI25-F1
#
_cell.length_a   1.000
_cell.length_b   1.000
_cell.length_c   1.000
_cell.angle_alpha   90.00
_cell.angle_beta   90.00
_cell.angle_gamma   90.00
#
_symmetry.space_group_name_H-M   'P 1'
#
loop_
_entity.id
_entity.type
_entity.pdbx_description
1 polymer ?
#
loop_
_entity_poly.entity_id
_entity_poly.type
_entity_poly.pdbx_seq_one_letter_code
_entity_poly.pdbx_strand_id
1 'polypeptide(L)'
;MISCLVILELYIKLIYDRFVFMIKYFLIITSLSFIIFINCSENNVILDLKSFEWKNRILVIGGNDSKYQNQFDNLEVNKNEYTDRDMVVILINKDESKISYDGLNVFNNLDYDSTLSIRKRFNFDDFNLILIGKDGGVKYNTNKPVKINKIFEIIDKMPMRMKEIKERN
;
A
#
# COMPACT_ATOMS: atom_id res chain seq x y z
N MET A 1 68.95 8.18 30.14
CA MET A 1 67.74 8.80 30.74
C MET A 1 66.87 9.50 29.69
N ILE A 2 67.45 10.27 28.76
CA ILE A 2 66.73 10.97 27.66
C ILE A 2 66.02 9.99 26.70
N SER A 3 66.62 8.84 26.41
CA SER A 3 66.05 7.82 25.53
C SER A 3 64.74 7.20 26.05
N CYS A 4 64.58 7.07 27.37
CA CYS A 4 63.35 6.50 27.96
C CYS A 4 62.18 7.48 27.88
N LEU A 5 62.44 8.78 28.07
CA LEU A 5 61.42 9.83 27.98
C LEU A 5 60.85 9.95 26.56
N VAL A 6 61.73 9.93 25.55
CA VAL A 6 61.32 10.03 24.13
C VAL A 6 60.49 8.82 23.69
N ILE A 7 60.84 7.61 24.17
CA ILE A 7 60.05 6.40 23.90
C ILE A 7 58.67 6.48 24.57
N LEU A 8 58.60 7.00 25.80
CA LEU A 8 57.34 7.18 26.52
C LEU A 8 56.42 8.20 25.82
N GLU A 9 56.97 9.33 25.35
CA GLU A 9 56.22 10.33 24.58
C GLU A 9 55.69 9.78 23.25
N LEU A 10 56.51 9.02 22.51
CA LEU A 10 56.09 8.34 21.28
C LEU A 10 54.97 7.33 21.53
N TYR A 11 55.05 6.58 22.63
CA TYR A 11 54.04 5.59 23.01
C TYR A 11 52.71 6.25 23.41
N ILE A 12 52.75 7.35 24.17
CA ILE A 12 51.57 8.14 24.54
C ILE A 12 50.91 8.74 23.28
N LYS A 13 51.70 9.27 22.35
CA LYS A 13 51.19 9.84 21.10
C LYS A 13 50.53 8.77 20.22
N LEU A 14 51.13 7.59 20.11
CA LEU A 14 50.55 6.43 19.41
C LEU A 14 49.22 5.98 20.03
N ILE A 15 49.11 5.92 21.36
CA ILE A 15 47.88 5.56 22.06
C ILE A 15 46.81 6.63 21.82
N TYR A 16 47.17 7.90 21.93
CA TYR A 16 46.25 9.02 21.71
C TYR A 16 45.70 9.02 20.28
N ASP A 17 46.56 8.86 19.27
CA ASP A 17 46.14 8.82 17.87
C ASP A 17 45.22 7.62 17.59
N ARG A 18 45.52 6.44 18.17
CA ARG A 18 44.63 5.27 18.06
C ARG A 18 43.30 5.46 18.76
N PHE A 19 43.28 6.14 19.91
CA PHE A 19 42.06 6.44 20.66
C PHE A 19 41.17 7.46 19.93
N VAL A 20 41.77 8.50 19.34
CA VAL A 20 41.06 9.48 18.50
C VAL A 20 40.48 8.80 17.25
N PHE A 21 41.23 7.89 16.63
CA PHE A 21 40.72 7.08 15.52
C PHE A 21 39.53 6.22 15.98
N MET A 22 39.63 5.53 17.11
CA MET A 22 38.56 4.69 17.65
C MET A 22 37.27 5.48 17.94
N ILE A 23 37.39 6.69 18.53
CA ILE A 23 36.25 7.59 18.76
C ILE A 23 35.61 8.02 17.44
N LYS A 24 36.41 8.36 16.43
CA LYS A 24 35.91 8.78 15.12
C LYS A 24 35.12 7.66 14.43
N TYR A 25 35.60 6.41 14.52
CA TYR A 25 34.86 5.24 14.00
C TYR A 25 33.58 4.97 14.79
N PHE A 26 33.62 5.09 16.12
CA PHE A 26 32.43 4.93 16.96
C PHE A 26 31.35 5.97 16.59
N LEU A 27 31.72 7.24 16.40
CA LEU A 27 30.80 8.31 15.97
C LEU A 27 30.24 8.09 14.56
N ILE A 28 31.04 7.53 13.64
CA ILE A 28 30.57 7.16 12.29
C ILE A 28 29.58 5.99 12.36
N ILE A 29 29.83 4.97 13.19
CA ILE A 29 28.94 3.81 13.32
C ILE A 29 27.61 4.20 13.95
N THR A 30 27.64 5.03 15.00
CA THR A 30 26.41 5.50 15.66
C THR A 30 25.57 6.37 14.73
N SER A 31 26.21 7.27 13.96
CA SER A 31 25.49 8.07 12.95
C SER A 31 24.91 7.22 11.81
N LEU A 32 25.63 6.21 11.31
CA LEU A 32 25.09 5.28 10.31
C LEU A 32 23.89 4.47 10.85
N SER A 33 23.96 4.00 12.10
CA SER A 33 22.87 3.25 12.73
C SER A 33 21.60 4.08 12.89
N PHE A 34 21.75 5.40 13.15
CA PHE A 34 20.63 6.33 13.29
C PHE A 34 19.89 6.57 11.97
N ILE A 35 20.60 6.58 10.84
CA ILE A 35 20.01 6.72 9.50
C ILE A 35 19.13 5.51 9.14
N ILE A 36 19.54 4.29 9.54
CA ILE A 36 18.77 3.06 9.28
C ILE A 36 17.43 3.08 10.05
N PHE A 37 17.42 3.57 11.29
CA PHE A 37 16.21 3.66 12.11
C PHE A 37 15.15 4.61 11.53
N ILE A 38 15.54 5.72 10.90
CA ILE A 38 14.59 6.70 10.34
C ILE A 38 13.82 6.14 9.13
N ASN A 39 14.40 5.19 8.38
CA ASN A 39 13.81 4.70 7.13
C ASN A 39 12.88 3.48 7.31
N CYS A 40 12.65 3.00 8.53
CA CYS A 40 11.83 1.82 8.80
C CYS A 40 10.45 2.20 9.36
N SER A 41 9.64 2.92 8.58
CA SER A 41 8.23 3.15 8.91
C SER A 41 7.38 2.99 7.66
N GLU A 42 6.98 1.75 7.37
CA GLU A 42 5.99 1.46 6.35
C GLU A 42 4.59 1.56 6.99
N ASN A 43 3.84 2.60 6.64
CA ASN A 43 2.49 2.82 7.16
C ASN A 43 1.50 1.96 6.39
N ASN A 44 1.32 0.71 6.84
CA ASN A 44 0.31 -0.19 6.30
C ASN A 44 -1.07 0.13 6.88
N VAL A 45 -2.08 0.16 6.02
CA VAL A 45 -3.47 0.45 6.37
C VAL A 45 -4.16 -0.83 6.82
N ILE A 46 -4.77 -0.77 8.01
CA ILE A 46 -5.66 -1.81 8.52
C ILE A 46 -7.05 -1.63 7.94
N LEU A 47 -7.60 -2.70 7.36
CA LEU A 47 -8.85 -2.67 6.60
C LEU A 47 -9.88 -3.64 7.15
N ASP A 48 -11.08 -3.12 7.41
CA ASP A 48 -12.28 -3.94 7.58
C ASP A 48 -13.29 -3.59 6.48
N LEU A 49 -13.69 -4.59 5.68
CA LEU A 49 -14.67 -4.40 4.60
C LEU A 49 -16.01 -3.88 5.11
N LYS A 50 -16.39 -4.18 6.36
CA LYS A 50 -17.64 -3.68 6.95
C LYS A 50 -17.65 -2.16 7.13
N SER A 51 -16.47 -1.55 7.30
CA SER A 51 -16.35 -0.10 7.51
C SER A 51 -16.84 0.73 6.31
N PHE A 52 -16.93 0.11 5.13
CA PHE A 52 -17.40 0.70 3.88
C PHE A 52 -18.90 0.49 3.63
N GLU A 53 -19.56 -0.35 4.41
CA GLU A 53 -21.00 -0.55 4.26
C GLU A 53 -21.74 0.78 4.45
N TRP A 54 -22.72 1.00 3.61
CA TRP A 54 -23.54 2.20 3.45
C TRP A 54 -22.79 3.47 3.05
N LYS A 55 -21.46 3.40 2.89
CA LYS A 55 -20.61 4.55 2.55
C LYS A 55 -20.01 4.45 1.16
N ASN A 56 -19.40 3.31 0.82
CA ASN A 56 -18.60 3.16 -0.40
C ASN A 56 -18.95 1.91 -1.18
N ARG A 57 -18.66 1.95 -2.48
CA ARG A 57 -18.67 0.78 -3.36
C ARG A 57 -17.23 0.30 -3.50
N ILE A 58 -16.98 -0.99 -3.26
CA ILE A 58 -15.62 -1.52 -3.27
C ILE A 58 -15.39 -2.31 -4.56
N LEU A 59 -14.37 -1.94 -5.32
CA LEU A 59 -13.88 -2.72 -6.45
C LEU A 59 -12.62 -3.45 -6.01
N VAL A 60 -12.70 -4.77 -5.83
CA VAL A 60 -11.57 -5.62 -5.49
C VAL A 60 -11.07 -6.29 -6.77
N ILE A 61 -9.80 -6.09 -7.10
CA ILE A 61 -9.11 -6.72 -8.21
C ILE A 61 -7.95 -7.51 -7.62
N GLY A 62 -7.95 -8.82 -7.82
CA GLY A 62 -6.90 -9.67 -7.30
C GLY A 62 -6.43 -10.65 -8.36
N GLY A 63 -5.17 -11.04 -8.30
CA GLY A 63 -4.55 -11.96 -9.25
C GLY A 63 -3.06 -11.72 -9.36
N ASN A 64 -2.34 -12.72 -9.88
CA ASN A 64 -0.88 -12.67 -10.03
C ASN A 64 -0.44 -12.89 -11.49
N ASP A 65 -1.40 -12.98 -12.41
CA ASP A 65 -1.17 -13.32 -13.82
C ASP A 65 -1.24 -12.10 -14.75
N SER A 66 -1.09 -12.32 -16.05
CA SER A 66 -1.21 -11.27 -17.07
C SER A 66 -2.59 -10.62 -17.11
N LYS A 67 -3.65 -11.29 -16.64
CA LYS A 67 -5.00 -10.72 -16.58
C LYS A 67 -5.08 -9.61 -15.53
N TYR A 68 -4.40 -9.78 -14.39
CA TYR A 68 -4.29 -8.74 -13.38
C TYR A 68 -3.65 -7.48 -13.94
N GLN A 69 -2.50 -7.63 -14.60
CA GLN A 69 -1.79 -6.50 -15.21
C GLN A 69 -2.63 -5.84 -16.29
N ASN A 70 -3.24 -6.63 -17.19
CA ASN A 70 -4.17 -6.11 -18.19
C ASN A 70 -5.32 -5.34 -17.54
N GLN A 71 -5.90 -5.84 -16.44
CA GLN A 71 -6.99 -5.15 -15.75
C GLN A 71 -6.52 -3.84 -15.11
N PHE A 72 -5.33 -3.84 -14.51
CA PHE A 72 -4.70 -2.66 -13.90
C PHE A 72 -4.41 -1.59 -14.94
N ASP A 73 -3.86 -1.95 -16.09
CA ASP A 73 -3.58 -1.04 -17.21
C ASP A 73 -4.87 -0.46 -17.84
N ASN A 74 -5.97 -1.22 -17.77
CA ASN A 74 -7.30 -0.76 -18.23
C ASN A 74 -8.03 0.11 -17.19
N LEU A 75 -7.43 0.38 -16.03
CA LEU A 75 -7.97 1.35 -15.09
C LEU A 75 -7.66 2.76 -15.61
N GLU A 76 -8.70 3.51 -15.94
CA GLU A 76 -8.54 4.92 -16.29
C GLU A 76 -8.38 5.76 -15.02
N VAL A 77 -7.36 6.62 -14.97
CA VAL A 77 -7.20 7.62 -13.90
C VAL A 77 -8.14 8.79 -14.19
N ASN A 78 -9.43 8.59 -13.93
CA ASN A 78 -10.43 9.64 -14.00
C ASN A 78 -11.11 9.80 -12.65
N LYS A 79 -10.53 10.66 -11.81
CA LYS A 79 -10.94 10.86 -10.41
C LYS A 79 -12.46 10.98 -10.24
N ASN A 80 -13.09 11.78 -11.09
CA ASN A 80 -14.51 12.12 -10.96
C ASN A 80 -15.41 10.88 -11.10
N GLU A 81 -15.10 9.97 -12.03
CA GLU A 81 -15.93 8.78 -12.27
C GLU A 81 -15.98 7.84 -11.04
N TYR A 82 -14.87 7.73 -10.31
CA TYR A 82 -14.81 6.93 -9.07
C TYR A 82 -15.42 7.69 -7.90
N THR A 83 -15.08 8.96 -7.71
CA THR A 83 -15.56 9.74 -6.56
C THR A 83 -17.07 10.00 -6.63
N ASP A 84 -17.63 10.26 -7.81
CA ASP A 84 -19.07 10.50 -8.00
C ASP A 84 -19.91 9.27 -7.66
N ARG A 85 -19.28 8.10 -7.71
CA ARG A 85 -19.84 6.78 -7.39
C ARG A 85 -19.31 6.24 -6.06
N ASP A 86 -18.67 7.06 -5.23
CA ASP A 86 -18.14 6.70 -3.91
C ASP A 86 -17.30 5.42 -3.93
N MET A 87 -16.49 5.23 -4.97
CA MET A 87 -15.73 4.00 -5.18
C MET A 87 -14.41 3.98 -4.41
N VAL A 88 -14.10 2.81 -3.86
CA VAL A 88 -12.81 2.47 -3.27
C VAL A 88 -12.25 1.28 -4.06
N VAL A 89 -11.00 1.37 -4.48
CA VAL A 89 -10.35 0.32 -5.29
C VAL A 89 -9.31 -0.40 -4.44
N ILE A 90 -9.41 -1.72 -4.38
CA ILE A 90 -8.49 -2.59 -3.66
C ILE A 90 -7.81 -3.49 -4.69
N LEU A 91 -6.48 -3.46 -4.67
CA LEU A 91 -5.61 -4.21 -5.55
C LEU A 91 -4.87 -5.26 -4.73
N ILE A 92 -5.00 -6.53 -5.08
CA ILE A 92 -4.42 -7.64 -4.34
C ILE A 92 -3.51 -8.45 -5.27
N ASN A 93 -2.20 -8.25 -5.13
CA ASN A 93 -1.17 -9.03 -5.80
C ASN A 93 -0.41 -9.88 -4.77
N LYS A 94 0.40 -10.84 -5.23
CA LYS A 94 1.22 -11.72 -4.41
C LYS A 94 2.22 -10.94 -3.55
N ASP A 95 2.82 -9.92 -4.14
CA ASP A 95 3.94 -9.19 -3.56
C ASP A 95 3.46 -8.01 -2.69
N GLU A 96 2.40 -7.34 -3.13
CA GLU A 96 1.85 -6.16 -2.47
C GLU A 96 0.33 -6.10 -2.63
N SER A 97 -0.34 -5.52 -1.64
CA SER A 97 -1.75 -5.18 -1.73
C SER A 97 -1.93 -3.71 -1.42
N LYS A 98 -2.76 -3.05 -2.20
CA LYS A 98 -2.92 -1.60 -2.21
C LYS A 98 -4.38 -1.21 -2.16
N ILE A 99 -4.65 -0.03 -1.62
CA ILE A 99 -5.98 0.58 -1.61
C ILE A 99 -5.92 2.02 -2.05
N SER A 100 -6.89 2.44 -2.86
CA SER A 100 -7.11 3.82 -3.26
C SER A 100 -8.53 4.26 -2.93
N TYR A 101 -8.65 5.43 -2.32
CA TYR A 101 -9.91 6.06 -1.92
C TYR A 101 -10.30 7.24 -2.82
N ASP A 102 -9.40 7.67 -3.70
CA ASP A 102 -9.47 8.98 -4.35
C ASP A 102 -9.41 8.89 -5.88
N GLY A 103 -9.95 7.80 -6.43
CA GLY A 103 -10.00 7.58 -7.87
C GLY A 103 -8.62 7.31 -8.47
N LEU A 104 -7.82 6.47 -7.80
CA LEU A 104 -6.53 5.95 -8.27
C LEU A 104 -5.39 6.98 -8.29
N ASN A 105 -5.51 8.10 -7.55
CA ASN A 105 -4.42 9.07 -7.46
C ASN A 105 -3.39 8.67 -6.40
N VAL A 106 -3.87 8.23 -5.24
CA VAL A 106 -3.02 7.78 -4.13
C VAL A 106 -3.33 6.32 -3.82
N PHE A 107 -2.27 5.53 -3.69
CA PHE A 107 -2.32 4.16 -3.22
C PHE A 107 -1.61 4.05 -1.87
N ASN A 108 -2.30 3.46 -0.90
CA ASN A 108 -1.72 3.09 0.38
C ASN A 108 -1.53 1.56 0.42
N ASN A 109 -0.46 1.10 1.05
CA ASN A 109 -0.24 -0.32 1.25
C ASN A 109 -1.23 -0.87 2.30
N LEU A 110 -1.76 -2.05 2.04
CA LEU A 110 -2.62 -2.79 2.96
C LEU A 110 -1.77 -3.73 3.80
N ASP A 111 -2.14 -3.89 5.07
CA ASP A 111 -1.49 -4.89 5.91
C ASP A 111 -1.78 -6.32 5.44
N TYR A 112 -0.94 -7.24 5.91
CA TYR A 112 -1.00 -8.64 5.55
C TYR A 112 -2.29 -9.34 6.02
N ASP A 113 -2.76 -9.06 7.23
CA ASP A 113 -3.94 -9.73 7.80
C ASP A 113 -5.22 -9.30 7.06
N SER A 114 -5.34 -8.01 6.74
CA SER A 114 -6.41 -7.49 5.87
C SER A 114 -6.40 -8.17 4.52
N THR A 115 -5.24 -8.23 3.87
CA THR A 115 -5.06 -8.88 2.57
C THR A 115 -5.49 -10.35 2.63
N LEU A 116 -5.05 -11.08 3.65
CA LEU A 116 -5.37 -12.49 3.85
C LEU A 116 -6.88 -12.70 4.08
N SER A 117 -7.53 -11.81 4.83
CA SER A 117 -8.97 -11.88 5.08
C SER A 117 -9.79 -11.74 3.78
N ILE A 118 -9.40 -10.82 2.90
CA ILE A 118 -10.06 -10.60 1.61
C ILE A 118 -9.82 -11.78 0.68
N ARG A 119 -8.57 -12.27 0.61
CA ARG A 119 -8.22 -13.45 -0.19
C ARG A 119 -9.04 -14.67 0.21
N LYS A 120 -9.16 -14.95 1.51
CA LYS A 120 -9.97 -16.06 2.04
C LYS A 120 -11.47 -15.87 1.75
N ARG A 121 -12.00 -14.66 1.95
CA ARG A 121 -13.43 -14.36 1.77
C ARG A 121 -13.90 -14.59 0.32
N PHE A 122 -13.06 -14.28 -0.65
CA PHE A 122 -13.43 -14.28 -2.07
C PHE A 122 -12.67 -15.31 -2.92
N ASN A 123 -11.87 -16.16 -2.28
CA ASN A 123 -11.06 -17.21 -2.93
C ASN A 123 -10.17 -16.65 -4.06
N PHE A 124 -9.40 -15.60 -3.77
CA PHE A 124 -8.43 -15.00 -4.69
C PHE A 124 -7.14 -15.83 -4.79
N ASP A 125 -7.24 -16.97 -5.45
CA ASP A 125 -6.08 -17.77 -5.88
C ASP A 125 -5.63 -17.36 -7.31
N ASP A 126 -6.61 -17.17 -8.19
CA ASP A 126 -6.45 -16.71 -9.57
C ASP A 126 -6.97 -15.27 -9.75
N PHE A 127 -6.85 -14.76 -10.98
CA PHE A 127 -7.45 -13.47 -11.33
C PHE A 127 -8.96 -13.46 -11.10
N ASN A 128 -9.41 -12.52 -10.29
CA ASN A 128 -10.80 -12.18 -10.10
C ASN A 128 -10.98 -10.66 -10.01
N LEU A 129 -12.16 -10.19 -10.40
CA LEU A 129 -12.61 -8.83 -10.19
C LEU A 129 -14.01 -8.89 -9.58
N ILE A 130 -14.16 -8.23 -8.43
CA ILE A 130 -15.36 -8.26 -7.62
C ILE A 130 -15.79 -6.83 -7.31
N LEU A 131 -17.05 -6.51 -7.62
CA LEU A 131 -17.70 -5.28 -7.21
C LEU A 131 -18.61 -5.56 -6.02
N ILE A 132 -18.39 -4.86 -4.92
CA ILE A 132 -19.21 -4.88 -3.72
C ILE A 132 -19.99 -3.57 -3.64
N GLY A 133 -21.31 -3.66 -3.46
CA GLY A 133 -22.17 -2.50 -3.29
C GLY A 133 -22.04 -1.87 -1.91
N LYS A 134 -22.65 -0.70 -1.74
CA LYS A 134 -22.79 -0.05 -0.43
C LYS A 134 -23.59 -0.92 0.55
N ASP A 135 -24.43 -1.83 0.08
CA ASP A 135 -25.14 -2.78 0.94
C ASP A 135 -24.27 -3.95 1.42
N GLY A 136 -22.96 -3.95 1.12
CA GLY A 136 -22.03 -5.03 1.47
C GLY A 136 -22.17 -6.29 0.61
N GLY A 137 -23.13 -6.32 -0.31
CA GLY A 137 -23.39 -7.45 -1.20
C GLY A 137 -22.50 -7.43 -2.45
N VAL A 138 -22.11 -8.61 -2.92
CA VAL A 138 -21.42 -8.76 -4.21
C VAL A 138 -22.40 -8.48 -5.35
N LYS A 139 -22.04 -7.55 -6.24
CA LYS A 139 -22.87 -7.09 -7.37
C LYS A 139 -22.34 -7.56 -8.72
N TYR A 140 -21.04 -7.77 -8.81
CA TYR A 140 -20.40 -8.30 -10.01
C TYR A 140 -19.19 -9.13 -9.59
N ASN A 141 -18.99 -10.26 -10.26
CA ASN A 141 -17.85 -11.14 -10.05
C ASN A 141 -17.44 -11.76 -11.40
N THR A 142 -16.17 -11.65 -11.77
CA THR A 142 -15.63 -12.18 -13.03
C THR A 142 -14.20 -12.64 -12.85
N ASN A 143 -13.82 -13.69 -13.58
CA ASN A 143 -12.44 -14.19 -13.70
C ASN A 143 -11.75 -13.75 -15.00
N LYS A 144 -12.31 -12.73 -15.67
CA LYS A 144 -11.79 -12.14 -16.91
C LYS A 144 -11.70 -10.62 -16.79
N PRO A 145 -10.65 -9.99 -17.34
CA PRO A 145 -10.55 -8.54 -17.40
C PRO A 145 -11.76 -7.94 -18.11
N VAL A 146 -12.20 -6.78 -17.63
CA VAL A 146 -13.31 -6.02 -18.19
C VAL A 146 -12.95 -4.55 -18.26
N LYS A 147 -13.53 -3.86 -19.25
CA LYS A 147 -13.43 -2.40 -19.34
C LYS A 147 -14.08 -1.76 -18.11
N ILE A 148 -13.43 -0.74 -17.57
CA ILE A 148 -13.91 -0.05 -16.36
C ILE A 148 -15.31 0.55 -16.56
N ASN A 149 -15.63 1.05 -17.75
CA ASN A 149 -16.96 1.58 -18.08
C ASN A 149 -18.09 0.58 -17.83
N LYS A 150 -17.84 -0.72 -18.02
CA LYS A 150 -18.83 -1.76 -17.70
C LYS A 150 -19.15 -1.78 -16.20
N ILE A 151 -18.16 -1.55 -15.34
CA ILE A 151 -18.34 -1.46 -13.89
C ILE A 151 -19.17 -0.23 -13.53
N PHE A 152 -18.88 0.93 -14.13
CA PHE A 152 -19.66 2.15 -13.94
C PHE A 152 -21.12 1.96 -14.38
N GLU A 153 -21.37 1.35 -15.55
CA GLU A 153 -22.72 1.04 -16.01
C GLU A 153 -23.48 0.10 -15.06
N ILE A 154 -22.80 -0.88 -14.47
CA ILE A 154 -23.40 -1.77 -13.47
C ILE A 154 -23.78 -0.97 -12.22
N ILE A 155 -22.92 -0.06 -11.76
CA ILE A 155 -23.17 0.82 -10.61
C ILE A 155 -24.35 1.73 -10.85
N ASP A 156 -24.42 2.36 -12.03
CA ASP A 156 -25.47 3.34 -12.36
C ASP A 156 -26.86 2.69 -12.47
N LYS A 157 -26.92 1.38 -12.72
CA LYS A 157 -28.16 0.58 -12.69
C LYS A 157 -28.56 0.11 -11.28
N MET A 158 -27.76 0.37 -10.25
CA MET A 158 -28.10 -0.06 -8.89
C MET A 158 -29.19 0.85 -8.28
N PRO A 159 -30.20 0.28 -7.59
CA PRO A 159 -31.31 1.08 -7.03
C PRO A 159 -30.86 2.21 -6.10
N MET A 160 -29.83 1.96 -5.29
CA MET A 160 -29.28 2.99 -4.39
C MET A 160 -28.64 4.13 -5.19
N ARG A 161 -27.93 3.82 -6.28
CA ARG A 161 -27.33 4.82 -7.15
C ARG A 161 -28.38 5.68 -7.84
N MET A 162 -29.47 5.06 -8.31
CA MET A 162 -30.60 5.80 -8.89
C MET A 162 -31.24 6.76 -7.88
N LYS A 163 -31.34 6.36 -6.59
CA LYS A 163 -31.84 7.24 -5.52
C LYS A 163 -30.90 8.43 -5.28
N GLU A 164 -29.58 8.19 -5.18
CA GLU A 164 -28.58 9.26 -5.02
C GLU A 164 -28.67 10.31 -6.13
N ILE A 165 -28.83 9.87 -7.39
CA ILE A 165 -28.97 10.78 -8.54
C ILE A 165 -30.27 11.57 -8.42
N LYS A 166 -31.37 10.93 -8.02
CA LYS A 166 -32.66 11.60 -7.83
C LYS A 166 -32.64 12.62 -6.69
N GLU A 167 -31.91 12.35 -5.61
CA GLU A 167 -31.78 13.25 -4.46
C GLU A 167 -30.85 14.45 -4.74
N ARG A 168 -29.97 14.35 -5.74
CA ARG A 168 -29.08 15.43 -6.18
C ARG A 168 -29.70 16.34 -7.25
N ASN A 169 -30.84 15.96 -7.81
CA ASN A 169 -31.60 16.73 -8.81
C ASN A 169 -32.77 17.47 -8.14
#